data_AF-A0A6I2LE99-F1
#
_entry.id   AF-A0A6I2LE99-F1
#
_cell.length_a   1.000
_cell.length_b   1.000
_cell.length_c   1.000
_cell.angle_alpha   90.00
_cell.angle_beta   90.00
_cell.angle_gamma   90.00
#
_symmetry.space_group_name_H-M   'P 1'
#
loop_
_entity.id
_entity.type
_entity.pdbx_description
1 polymer ?
#
loop_
_entity_poly.entity_id
_entity_poly.type
_entity_poly.pdbx_seq_one_letter_code
_entity_poly.pdbx_strand_id
1 'polypeptide(L)'
;MLPTPQFTADLSFHFRGHGVDRRRWFLFDESLHRRVPMQMAGVDGLNTVGMWVDKAHTFHAGESVRVRCVVIAPDLFSSVVKPGVEFELWDGGFFASGVVCERVDAGWPK
;
A
#
# COMPACT_ATOMS: atom_id res chain seq x y z
N MET A 1 -18.90 0.07 -4.72
CA MET A 1 -18.83 -0.78 -3.52
C MET A 1 -17.36 -1.01 -3.22
N LEU A 2 -16.93 -0.77 -1.99
CA LEU A 2 -15.55 -1.02 -1.57
C LEU A 2 -15.31 -2.54 -1.55
N PRO A 3 -14.24 -3.07 -2.18
CA PRO A 3 -13.96 -4.50 -2.10
C PRO A 3 -13.67 -4.93 -0.67
N THR A 4 -14.01 -6.17 -0.31
CA THR A 4 -13.52 -6.77 0.94
C THR A 4 -11.99 -6.73 0.91
N PRO A 5 -11.32 -6.07 1.88
CA PRO A 5 -9.87 -6.02 1.89
C PRO A 5 -9.29 -7.42 2.09
N GLN A 6 -8.10 -7.65 1.55
CA GLN A 6 -7.29 -8.83 1.83
C GLN A 6 -6.44 -8.65 3.09
N PHE A 7 -6.06 -7.40 3.37
CA PHE A 7 -5.39 -7.00 4.59
C PHE A 7 -5.57 -5.50 4.83
N THR A 8 -5.27 -5.06 6.05
CA THR A 8 -5.09 -3.65 6.40
C THR A 8 -3.64 -3.38 6.72
N ALA A 9 -3.20 -2.13 6.54
CA ALA A 9 -1.83 -1.74 6.83
C ALA A 9 -1.74 -0.29 7.30
N ASP A 10 -0.74 0.00 8.12
CA ASP A 10 -0.32 1.36 8.44
C ASP A 10 0.79 1.76 7.49
N LEU A 11 0.61 2.90 6.81
CA LEU A 11 1.62 3.51 5.96
C LEU A 11 2.29 4.67 6.66
N SER A 12 3.60 4.83 6.44
CA SER A 12 4.40 5.99 6.85
C SER A 12 5.10 6.58 5.64
N PHE A 13 4.84 7.84 5.33
CA PHE A 13 5.33 8.50 4.11
C PHE A 13 6.71 9.14 4.33
N HIS A 14 7.63 8.96 3.38
CA HIS A 14 9.02 9.44 3.48
C HIS A 14 9.67 9.90 2.17
N PHE A 15 9.18 9.52 0.98
CA PHE A 15 9.69 10.00 -0.32
C PHE A 15 11.20 9.81 -0.54
N ARG A 16 11.71 8.61 -0.23
CA ARG A 16 13.13 8.23 -0.38
C ARG A 16 13.43 7.79 -1.81
N GLY A 17 14.62 8.12 -2.32
CA GLY A 17 15.04 7.73 -3.67
C GLY A 17 14.32 8.48 -4.80
N HIS A 18 13.49 9.47 -4.47
CA HIS A 18 12.92 10.41 -5.43
C HIS A 18 14.03 11.37 -5.91
N GLY A 19 14.17 11.54 -7.22
CA GLY A 19 15.04 12.57 -7.79
C GLY A 19 14.62 13.99 -7.37
N VAL A 20 15.53 14.96 -7.49
CA VAL A 20 15.33 16.34 -6.99
C VAL A 20 14.06 17.00 -7.52
N ASP A 21 13.66 16.66 -8.75
CA ASP A 21 12.51 17.23 -9.46
C ASP A 21 11.20 16.46 -9.26
N ARG A 22 11.18 15.44 -8.39
CA ARG A 22 9.99 14.62 -8.16
C ARG A 22 9.11 15.18 -7.03
N ARG A 23 7.81 14.95 -7.18
CA ARG A 23 6.80 15.31 -6.18
C ARG A 23 7.10 14.58 -4.87
N ARG A 24 6.99 15.31 -3.75
CA ARG A 24 7.18 14.83 -2.38
C ARG A 24 5.86 14.83 -1.61
N TRP A 25 4.83 14.35 -2.28
CA TRP A 25 3.50 14.19 -1.73
C TRP A 25 2.77 13.05 -2.44
N PHE A 26 1.78 12.47 -1.77
CA PHE A 26 0.94 11.40 -2.30
C PHE A 26 -0.54 11.71 -2.02
N LEU A 27 -1.38 11.66 -3.05
CA LEU A 27 -2.78 12.06 -2.96
C LEU A 27 -3.71 10.85 -3.06
N PHE A 28 -4.57 10.69 -2.05
CA PHE A 28 -5.86 10.03 -2.23
C PHE A 28 -6.89 11.12 -2.54
N ASP A 29 -7.45 11.11 -3.75
CA ASP A 29 -8.48 12.05 -4.17
C ASP A 29 -9.86 11.59 -3.67
N GLU A 30 -10.92 12.23 -4.15
CA GLU A 30 -12.32 11.90 -3.81
C GLU A 30 -12.74 10.48 -4.21
N SER A 31 -11.97 9.76 -5.03
CA SER A 31 -12.19 8.34 -5.26
C SER A 31 -11.82 7.46 -4.06
N LEU A 32 -11.08 8.04 -3.10
CA LEU A 32 -10.55 7.40 -1.89
C LEU A 32 -9.69 6.15 -2.18
N HIS A 33 -9.22 6.01 -3.41
CA HIS A 33 -8.60 4.80 -3.91
C HIS A 33 -7.37 5.13 -4.75
N ARG A 34 -6.29 4.38 -4.54
CA ARG A 34 -5.08 4.46 -5.36
C ARG A 34 -4.53 3.07 -5.64
N ARG A 35 -4.04 2.88 -6.85
CA ARG A 35 -3.23 1.73 -7.22
C ARG A 35 -1.78 2.16 -7.31
N VAL A 36 -0.91 1.41 -6.67
CA VAL A 36 0.53 1.70 -6.65
C VAL A 36 1.34 0.41 -6.73
N PRO A 37 2.53 0.46 -7.35
CA PRO A 37 3.54 -0.57 -7.17
C PRO A 37 3.96 -0.70 -5.71
N MET A 38 4.11 -1.93 -5.26
CA MET A 38 4.44 -2.37 -3.91
C MET A 38 5.51 -3.46 -3.99
N GLN A 39 6.51 -3.36 -3.14
CA GLN A 39 7.48 -4.42 -2.87
C GLN A 39 7.20 -4.97 -1.47
N MET A 40 7.00 -6.28 -1.33
CA MET A 40 6.75 -6.91 -0.03
C MET A 40 7.84 -7.92 0.29
N ALA A 41 8.24 -8.01 1.56
CA ALA A 41 9.18 -9.02 2.01
C ALA A 41 8.65 -10.43 1.68
N GLY A 42 9.46 -11.23 0.97
CA GLY A 42 9.09 -12.59 0.55
C GLY A 42 8.37 -12.69 -0.80
N VAL A 43 8.16 -11.57 -1.51
CA VAL A 43 7.64 -11.57 -2.89
C VAL A 43 8.65 -10.88 -3.80
N ASP A 44 9.01 -11.56 -4.89
CA ASP A 44 9.96 -11.02 -5.84
C ASP A 44 9.34 -9.91 -6.69
N GLY A 45 10.06 -8.80 -6.79
CA GLY A 45 9.74 -7.67 -7.68
C GLY A 45 8.64 -6.73 -7.16
N LEU A 46 8.31 -5.75 -8.00
CA LEU A 46 7.24 -4.78 -7.76
C LEU A 46 5.92 -5.32 -8.33
N ASN A 47 4.90 -5.35 -7.49
CA ASN A 47 3.54 -5.78 -7.82
C ASN A 47 2.54 -4.70 -7.49
N THR A 48 1.33 -4.75 -8.05
CA THR A 48 0.35 -3.68 -7.79
C THR A 48 -0.56 -4.03 -6.61
N VAL A 49 -0.72 -3.07 -5.70
CA VAL A 49 -1.74 -3.07 -4.65
C VAL A 49 -2.75 -1.94 -4.91
N GLY A 50 -4.03 -2.24 -4.78
CA GLY A 50 -5.09 -1.25 -4.62
C GLY A 50 -5.25 -0.93 -3.14
N MET A 51 -5.31 0.36 -2.81
CA MET A 51 -5.43 0.86 -1.44
C MET A 51 -6.62 1.80 -1.31
N TRP A 52 -7.36 1.67 -0.23
CA TRP A 52 -8.50 2.52 0.10
C TRP A 52 -8.33 3.20 1.46
N VAL A 53 -8.73 4.47 1.53
CA VAL A 53 -8.77 5.30 2.75
C VAL A 53 -10.20 5.76 3.05
N ASP A 54 -10.41 6.34 4.22
CA ASP A 54 -11.74 6.83 4.64
C ASP A 54 -11.99 8.29 4.24
N LYS A 55 -10.93 9.04 3.91
CA LYS A 55 -11.02 10.46 3.55
C LYS A 55 -9.92 10.84 2.56
N ALA A 56 -10.26 11.71 1.60
CA ALA A 56 -9.31 12.30 0.68
C ALA A 56 -8.29 13.15 1.44
N HIS A 57 -7.01 13.00 1.10
CA HIS A 57 -5.91 13.72 1.75
C HIS A 57 -4.66 13.69 0.88
N THR A 58 -3.88 14.77 0.98
CA THR A 58 -2.53 14.86 0.41
C THR A 58 -1.53 14.60 1.53
N PHE A 59 -0.84 13.48 1.46
CA PHE A 59 0.17 13.06 2.44
C PHE A 59 1.56 13.55 2.06
N HIS A 60 2.27 14.07 3.05
CA HIS A 60 3.65 14.53 3.02
C HIS A 60 4.55 13.66 3.90
N ALA A 61 5.86 13.88 3.81
CA ALA A 61 6.83 13.14 4.60
C ALA A 61 6.57 13.31 6.11
N GLY A 62 6.62 12.21 6.86
CA GLY A 62 6.35 12.16 8.29
C GLY A 62 4.89 11.92 8.66
N GLU A 63 3.95 12.01 7.71
CA GLU A 63 2.56 11.63 7.94
C GLU A 63 2.35 10.13 7.82
N SER A 64 1.23 9.65 8.38
CA SER A 64 0.83 8.25 8.33
C SER A 64 -0.68 8.09 8.11
N VAL A 65 -1.07 6.91 7.62
CA VAL A 65 -2.48 6.56 7.41
C VAL A 65 -2.69 5.06 7.44
N ARG A 66 -3.86 4.64 7.93
CA ARG A 66 -4.32 3.26 7.81
C ARG A 66 -5.06 3.06 6.49
N VAL A 67 -4.68 2.03 5.76
CA VAL A 67 -5.27 1.67 4.46
C VAL A 67 -5.86 0.27 4.47
N ARG A 68 -6.87 0.09 3.62
CA ARG A 68 -7.44 -1.22 3.25
C ARG A 68 -6.83 -1.64 1.93
N CYS A 69 -6.27 -2.84 1.84
CA CYS A 69 -5.46 -3.28 0.71
C CYS A 69 -6.05 -4.48 -0.02
N VAL A 70 -5.91 -4.48 -1.34
CA VAL A 70 -6.18 -5.62 -2.22
C VAL A 70 -5.04 -5.73 -3.23
N VAL A 71 -4.27 -6.82 -3.21
CA VAL A 71 -3.25 -7.10 -4.22
C VAL A 71 -3.89 -7.67 -5.49
N ILE A 72 -3.30 -7.34 -6.63
CA ILE A 72 -3.84 -7.73 -7.95
C ILE A 72 -3.45 -9.16 -8.33
N ALA A 73 -2.29 -9.65 -7.85
CA ALA A 73 -1.80 -11.00 -8.10
C ALA A 73 -1.81 -11.84 -6.80
N PRO A 74 -2.99 -12.15 -6.24
CA PRO A 74 -3.12 -12.69 -4.87
C PRO A 74 -2.33 -13.97 -4.61
N ASP A 75 -2.14 -14.83 -5.61
CA ASP A 75 -1.40 -16.09 -5.44
C ASP A 75 0.06 -15.86 -4.99
N LEU A 76 0.67 -14.75 -5.38
CA LEU A 76 2.03 -14.38 -4.96
C LEU A 76 2.10 -13.95 -3.50
N PHE A 77 0.99 -13.50 -2.92
CA PHE A 77 0.95 -12.83 -1.62
C PHE A 77 0.29 -13.66 -0.52
N SER A 78 -0.52 -14.66 -0.89
CA SER A 78 -1.36 -15.40 0.04
C SER A 78 -0.58 -16.01 1.20
N SER A 79 0.65 -16.49 0.95
CA SER A 79 1.51 -17.12 1.95
C SER A 79 2.33 -16.13 2.81
N VAL A 80 2.57 -14.92 2.30
CA VAL A 80 3.42 -13.91 2.96
C VAL A 80 2.64 -12.87 3.75
N VAL A 81 1.42 -12.51 3.34
CA VAL A 81 0.65 -11.45 4.01
C VAL A 81 0.18 -11.95 5.37
N LYS A 82 0.81 -11.42 6.42
CA LYS A 82 0.53 -11.70 7.83
C LYS A 82 0.77 -10.41 8.64
N PRO A 83 0.10 -10.24 9.79
CA PRO A 83 0.38 -9.13 10.70
C PRO A 83 1.88 -8.98 11.00
N GLY A 84 2.38 -7.75 10.97
CA GLY A 84 3.78 -7.39 11.19
C GLY A 84 4.68 -7.47 9.96
N VAL A 85 4.20 -7.99 8.82
CA VAL A 85 5.01 -8.04 7.59
C VAL A 85 5.13 -6.65 6.98
N GLU A 86 6.36 -6.30 6.62
CA GLU A 86 6.70 -5.00 6.04
C GLU A 86 6.66 -5.03 4.51
N PHE A 87 6.37 -3.86 3.94
CA PHE A 87 6.42 -3.61 2.51
C PHE A 87 6.77 -2.15 2.24
N GLU A 88 7.14 -1.83 1.00
CA GLU A 88 7.38 -0.47 0.54
C GLU A 88 6.57 -0.16 -0.72
N LEU A 89 6.18 1.10 -0.88
CA LEU A 89 5.42 1.59 -2.02
C LEU A 89 6.31 2.43 -2.93
N TRP A 90 6.17 2.21 -4.25
CA TRP A 90 7.05 2.78 -5.25
C TRP A 90 6.30 3.64 -6.27
N ASP A 91 6.84 4.80 -6.60
CA ASP A 91 6.42 5.68 -7.71
C ASP A 91 7.62 6.47 -8.28
N GLY A 92 8.52 5.74 -8.96
CA GLY A 92 9.85 6.23 -9.37
C GLY A 92 10.75 6.62 -8.19
N GLY A 93 10.61 5.86 -7.11
CA GLY A 93 11.27 6.01 -5.83
C GLY A 93 10.34 5.48 -4.71
N PHE A 94 10.91 5.07 -3.58
CA PHE A 94 10.11 4.56 -2.47
C PHE A 94 9.50 5.71 -1.68
N PHE A 95 8.18 5.88 -1.77
CA PHE A 95 7.53 7.02 -1.16
C PHE A 95 6.94 6.76 0.22
N ALA A 96 6.66 5.50 0.56
CA ALA A 96 6.16 5.11 1.86
C ALA A 96 6.57 3.68 2.20
N SER A 97 6.72 3.41 3.50
CA SER A 97 6.80 2.05 4.04
C SER A 97 5.45 1.69 4.66
N GLY A 98 5.13 0.41 4.69
CA GLY A 98 3.91 -0.10 5.27
C GLY A 98 4.13 -1.33 6.13
N VAL A 99 3.29 -1.49 7.14
CA VAL A 99 3.26 -2.69 8.00
C VAL A 99 1.86 -3.26 7.97
N VAL A 100 1.73 -4.55 7.66
CA VAL A 100 0.44 -5.25 7.69
C VAL A 100 -0.06 -5.30 9.13
N CYS A 101 -1.28 -4.80 9.37
CA CYS A 101 -1.91 -4.83 10.68
C CYS A 101 -2.76 -6.10 10.87
N GLU A 102 -3.60 -6.40 9.89
CA GLU A 102 -4.55 -7.51 9.94
C GLU A 102 -4.65 -8.17 8.57
N ARG A 103 -4.70 -9.51 8.54
CA ARG A 103 -5.06 -10.28 7.35
C ARG A 103 -6.56 -10.60 7.40
N VAL A 104 -7.25 -10.40 6.28
CA VAL A 104 -8.70 -10.65 6.16
C VAL A 104 -8.92 -11.77 5.15
N ASP A 105 -9.13 -12.99 5.66
CA ASP A 105 -9.21 -14.20 4.81
C ASP A 105 -10.37 -14.15 3.80
N ALA A 106 -11.48 -13.51 4.15
CA ALA A 106 -12.63 -13.35 3.27
C ALA A 106 -12.36 -12.50 2.01
N GLY A 107 -11.26 -11.71 1.99
CA GLY A 107 -10.87 -10.91 0.84
C GLY A 107 -10.03 -11.67 -0.20
N TRP A 108 -9.61 -12.88 0.10
CA TRP A 108 -8.79 -13.68 -0.82
C TRP A 108 -9.68 -14.50 -1.76
N PRO A 109 -9.39 -14.54 -3.06
CA PRO A 109 -10.06 -15.46 -3.96
C PRO A 109 -9.82 -16.91 -3.51
N LYS A 110 -10.86 -17.73 -3.65
CA LYS A 110 -10.81 -19.18 -3.37
C LYS A 110 -10.25 -19.95 -4.54
#